data_AF-A0A7W5K6J8-F1
#
_entry.id   AF-A0A7W5K6J8-F1
#
_cell.length_a   1.000
_cell.length_b   1.000
_cell.length_c   1.000
_cell.angle_alpha   90.00
_cell.angle_beta   90.00
_cell.angle_gamma   90.00
#
_symmetry.space_group_name_H-M   'P 1'
#
loop_
_entity.id
_entity.type
_entity.pdbx_description
1 polymer ?
#
loop_
_entity_poly.entity_id
_entity_poly.type
_entity_poly.pdbx_seq_one_letter_code
_entity_poly.pdbx_strand_id
1 'polypeptide(L)'
;MKQSNATQQPVGKTSVAERLSAASDVHAAYIGLDVHKVSISVAIAEAGRHAPEFRGEIPNEPKAIDKLVRQLSERFDGQPMLFSYEAGPCGYGVYHQIQASGHDCEVVAPTLIPRRAGDRVKTDRRDAQMLARLSRSGELTPVWVPTPEQEAIRDLTRAREDMKAIELKARQRLNAFLLRHGKAYPGKSKWIPAHFRWLETVRFDTPVQQIVLQEYIEAVKEAQRRVAGLEKQMEAALPAWSLAPVVEAIQAMRGVSRITAMTVLAELGDISRFDSPRQLMAYLGLVPSEHSSGGSRRQGGITKTGNGHVRRVLVEAAWSYRFPARKTRIIEQRAEKTSPVVQAIAWEAQKRLCGRYRRLAATGKVKQQVVTAVARELAGFLWAIACEAMGKPHASRATA
;
A
#
# COMPACT_ATOMS: atom_id res chain seq x y z
N MET A 1 -23.30 -29.35 45.39
CA MET A 1 -23.05 -29.02 43.98
C MET A 1 -21.85 -28.08 43.91
N LYS A 2 -20.71 -28.60 43.45
CA LYS A 2 -19.46 -27.87 43.18
C LYS A 2 -19.49 -27.37 41.73
N GLN A 3 -18.94 -26.18 41.48
CA GLN A 3 -18.13 -25.79 40.30
C GLN A 3 -17.80 -24.28 40.48
N SER A 4 -16.74 -23.89 41.18
CA SER A 4 -15.30 -23.81 40.81
C SER A 4 -15.00 -22.91 39.60
N ASN A 5 -14.51 -21.70 39.92
CA ASN A 5 -13.86 -20.72 39.05
C ASN A 5 -12.79 -21.37 38.15
N ALA A 6 -12.85 -21.09 36.84
CA ALA A 6 -11.74 -21.30 35.91
C ALA A 6 -11.14 -19.93 35.54
N THR A 7 -10.04 -19.60 36.22
CA THR A 7 -9.15 -18.49 35.92
C THR A 7 -8.51 -18.69 34.54
N GLN A 8 -8.82 -17.81 33.57
CA GLN A 8 -8.05 -17.75 32.33
C GLN A 8 -6.65 -17.20 32.64
N GLN A 9 -5.65 -18.09 32.54
CA GLN A 9 -4.24 -17.75 32.65
C GLN A 9 -3.77 -16.93 31.43
N PRO A 10 -2.77 -16.05 31.60
CA PRO A 10 -2.22 -15.26 30.51
C PRO A 10 -1.44 -16.17 29.55
N VAL A 11 -1.70 -16.05 28.25
CA VAL A 11 -0.98 -16.76 27.19
C VAL A 11 0.48 -16.32 27.22
N GLY A 12 1.34 -17.18 27.80
CA GLY A 12 2.78 -16.99 27.86
C GLY A 12 3.41 -17.01 26.48
N LYS A 13 4.52 -16.28 26.33
CA LYS A 13 5.34 -16.25 25.11
C LYS A 13 5.87 -17.65 24.82
N THR A 14 5.26 -18.33 23.86
CA THR A 14 5.69 -19.63 23.34
C THR A 14 7.12 -19.54 22.80
N SER A 15 7.97 -20.43 23.27
CA SER A 15 9.39 -20.50 22.91
C SER A 15 9.57 -20.77 21.41
N VAL A 16 10.73 -20.39 20.86
CA VAL A 16 11.05 -20.64 19.44
C VAL A 16 11.01 -22.14 19.11
N ALA A 17 11.35 -23.00 20.08
CA ALA A 17 11.30 -24.45 19.94
C ALA A 17 9.87 -25.00 19.83
N GLU A 18 8.92 -24.46 20.59
CA GLU A 18 7.50 -24.85 20.54
C GLU A 18 6.82 -24.37 19.24
N ARG A 19 7.25 -23.23 18.67
CA ARG A 19 6.82 -22.82 17.32
C ARG A 19 7.39 -23.72 16.22
N LEU A 20 8.63 -24.18 16.37
CA LEU A 20 9.26 -25.11 15.43
C LEU A 20 8.68 -26.53 15.50
N SER A 21 8.18 -26.98 16.65
CA SER A 21 7.50 -28.29 16.77
C SER A 21 6.02 -28.24 16.37
N ALA A 22 5.37 -27.08 16.42
CA ALA A 22 4.00 -26.91 15.93
C ALA A 22 3.93 -26.62 14.42
N ALA A 23 5.02 -26.13 13.81
CA ALA A 23 5.05 -25.76 12.40
C ALA A 23 5.27 -26.93 11.43
N SER A 24 5.67 -28.12 11.90
CA SER A 24 6.04 -29.24 11.02
C SER A 24 4.87 -30.09 10.50
N ASP A 25 3.65 -29.92 10.99
CA ASP A 25 2.55 -30.88 10.77
C ASP A 25 1.15 -30.24 10.60
N VAL A 26 1.05 -28.99 10.09
CA VAL A 26 -0.26 -28.35 9.83
C VAL A 26 -0.79 -28.68 8.42
N HIS A 27 0.12 -28.87 7.46
CA HIS A 27 -0.22 -29.15 6.05
C HIS A 27 0.45 -30.43 5.59
N ALA A 28 -0.25 -31.23 4.77
CA ALA A 28 0.30 -32.48 4.23
C ALA A 28 1.46 -32.24 3.25
N ALA A 29 1.44 -31.09 2.56
CA ALA A 29 2.49 -30.68 1.65
C ALA A 29 2.58 -29.15 1.52
N TYR A 30 3.78 -28.70 1.15
CA TYR A 30 4.15 -27.31 0.90
C TYR A 30 4.58 -27.15 -0.55
N ILE A 31 3.84 -26.35 -1.31
CA ILE A 31 3.95 -26.27 -2.77
C ILE A 31 4.57 -24.93 -3.13
N GLY A 32 5.76 -24.96 -3.72
CA GLY A 32 6.42 -23.78 -4.27
C GLY A 32 6.02 -23.59 -5.73
N LEU A 33 5.49 -22.40 -6.05
CA LEU A 33 5.15 -22.00 -7.41
C LEU A 33 6.03 -20.82 -7.83
N ASP A 34 6.82 -21.01 -8.88
CA ASP A 34 7.47 -19.90 -9.57
C ASP A 34 6.59 -19.48 -10.76
N VAL A 35 5.85 -18.37 -10.57
CA VAL A 35 4.77 -17.94 -11.45
C VAL A 35 5.30 -16.96 -12.50
N HIS A 36 5.27 -17.38 -13.77
CA HIS A 36 5.60 -16.54 -14.92
C HIS A 36 4.35 -16.24 -15.76
N LYS A 37 4.51 -15.39 -16.78
CA LYS A 37 3.39 -14.92 -17.62
C LYS A 37 2.60 -16.06 -18.27
N VAL A 38 3.27 -17.12 -18.71
CA VAL A 38 2.65 -18.21 -19.51
C VAL A 38 2.80 -19.58 -18.86
N SER A 39 3.68 -19.73 -17.88
CA SER A 39 3.98 -21.00 -17.21
C SER A 39 4.16 -20.81 -15.71
N ILE A 40 3.99 -21.90 -14.96
CA ILE A 40 4.24 -21.99 -13.53
C ILE A 40 5.14 -23.21 -13.28
N SER A 41 6.31 -22.98 -12.73
CA SER A 41 7.21 -24.03 -12.24
C SER A 41 6.74 -24.52 -10.87
N VAL A 42 6.55 -25.83 -10.70
CA VAL A 42 5.94 -26.43 -9.51
C VAL A 42 6.94 -27.33 -8.79
N ALA A 43 7.12 -27.10 -7.50
CA ALA A 43 7.85 -27.99 -6.61
C ALA A 43 7.03 -28.34 -5.37
N ILE A 44 7.24 -29.54 -4.83
CA ILE A 44 6.47 -30.10 -3.73
C ILE A 44 7.45 -30.50 -2.62
N ALA A 45 7.23 -29.99 -1.42
CA ALA A 45 7.90 -30.44 -0.21
C ALA A 45 6.86 -31.11 0.68
N GLU A 46 6.90 -32.44 0.79
CA GLU A 46 6.08 -33.17 1.76
C GLU A 46 6.51 -32.84 3.19
N ALA A 47 5.62 -33.10 4.15
CA ALA A 47 5.93 -33.02 5.57
C ALA A 47 7.21 -33.81 5.90
N GLY A 48 7.97 -33.34 6.90
CA GLY A 48 9.26 -33.91 7.27
C GLY A 48 10.47 -33.24 6.58
N ARG A 49 11.55 -34.00 6.36
CA ARG A 49 12.89 -33.45 6.03
C ARG A 49 13.41 -33.77 4.63
N HIS A 50 12.65 -34.46 3.80
CA HIS A 50 13.08 -34.81 2.44
C HIS A 50 13.27 -33.57 1.55
N ALA A 51 14.15 -33.67 0.56
CA ALA A 51 14.35 -32.58 -0.38
C ALA A 51 13.08 -32.34 -1.22
N PRO A 52 12.73 -31.09 -1.55
CA PRO A 52 11.58 -30.82 -2.40
C PRO A 52 11.72 -31.46 -3.79
N GLU A 53 10.67 -32.15 -4.23
CA GLU A 53 10.53 -32.73 -5.56
C GLU A 53 10.18 -31.63 -6.57
N PHE A 54 10.88 -31.55 -7.70
CA PHE A 54 10.44 -30.69 -8.80
C PHE A 54 9.47 -31.47 -9.68
N ARG A 55 8.20 -31.07 -9.67
CA ARG A 55 7.12 -31.76 -10.38
C ARG A 55 7.11 -31.46 -11.88
N GLY A 56 7.58 -30.28 -12.27
CA GLY A 56 7.59 -29.80 -13.64
C GLY A 56 6.85 -28.47 -13.81
N GLU A 57 6.56 -28.13 -15.06
CA GLU A 57 5.89 -26.89 -15.42
C GLU A 57 4.44 -27.13 -15.86
N ILE A 58 3.56 -26.18 -15.56
CA ILE A 58 2.19 -26.13 -16.09
C ILE A 58 1.94 -24.79 -16.79
N PRO A 59 0.98 -24.70 -17.72
CA PRO A 59 0.49 -23.43 -18.22
C PRO A 59 -0.05 -22.55 -17.07
N ASN A 60 0.19 -21.24 -17.13
CA ASN A 60 -0.45 -20.28 -16.22
C ASN A 60 -1.90 -19.99 -16.69
N GLU A 61 -2.75 -21.01 -16.58
CA GLU A 61 -4.15 -20.96 -16.98
C GLU A 61 -5.03 -21.56 -15.88
N PRO A 62 -6.25 -21.05 -15.65
CA PRO A 62 -7.12 -21.55 -14.60
C PRO A 62 -7.33 -23.07 -14.65
N LYS A 63 -7.62 -23.63 -15.83
CA LYS A 63 -7.83 -25.08 -15.99
C LYS A 63 -6.60 -25.92 -15.60
N ALA A 64 -5.40 -25.40 -15.85
CA ALA A 64 -4.16 -26.09 -15.52
C ALA A 64 -3.89 -26.06 -14.01
N ILE A 65 -4.20 -24.94 -13.36
CA ILE A 65 -4.13 -24.79 -11.90
C ILE A 65 -5.16 -25.70 -11.21
N ASP A 66 -6.41 -25.74 -11.68
CA ASP A 66 -7.44 -26.65 -11.15
C ASP A 66 -7.01 -28.11 -11.25
N LYS A 67 -6.45 -28.49 -12.41
CA LYS A 67 -5.92 -29.84 -12.63
C LYS A 67 -4.76 -30.15 -11.67
N LEU A 68 -3.84 -29.20 -11.45
CA LEU A 68 -2.76 -29.35 -10.47
C LEU A 68 -3.32 -29.57 -9.07
N VAL A 69 -4.21 -28.68 -8.61
CA VAL A 69 -4.80 -28.75 -7.27
C VAL A 69 -5.53 -30.07 -7.05
N ARG A 70 -6.34 -30.51 -8.03
CA ARG A 70 -7.02 -31.81 -7.95
C ARG A 70 -6.06 -32.98 -7.83
N GLN A 71 -5.03 -33.03 -8.67
CA GLN A 71 -4.03 -34.12 -8.64
C GLN A 71 -3.24 -34.17 -7.33
N LEU A 72 -2.95 -33.00 -6.74
CA LEU A 72 -2.27 -32.94 -5.45
C LEU A 72 -3.23 -33.30 -4.31
N SER A 73 -4.49 -32.87 -4.37
CA SER A 73 -5.52 -33.26 -3.42
C SER A 73 -5.73 -34.77 -3.41
N GLU A 74 -5.75 -35.43 -4.57
CA GLU A 74 -5.75 -36.89 -4.69
C GLU A 74 -4.49 -37.55 -4.10
N ARG A 75 -3.30 -36.96 -4.31
CA ARG A 75 -2.02 -37.47 -3.77
C ARG A 75 -1.96 -37.40 -2.24
N PHE A 76 -2.60 -36.41 -1.63
CA PHE A 76 -2.54 -36.13 -0.19
C PHE A 76 -3.89 -36.36 0.52
N ASP A 77 -4.72 -37.25 -0.01
CA ASP A 77 -6.00 -37.68 0.59
C ASP A 77 -6.93 -36.52 1.01
N GLY A 78 -6.93 -35.44 0.22
CA GLY A 78 -7.74 -34.24 0.47
C GLY A 78 -7.28 -33.38 1.65
N GLN A 79 -6.12 -33.66 2.24
CA GLN A 79 -5.59 -32.88 3.36
C GLN A 79 -5.22 -31.44 2.94
N PRO A 80 -5.30 -30.47 3.87
CA PRO A 80 -4.86 -29.10 3.61
C PRO A 80 -3.41 -29.04 3.14
N MET A 81 -3.17 -28.19 2.15
CA MET A 81 -1.86 -27.93 1.56
C MET A 81 -1.59 -26.43 1.62
N LEU A 82 -0.31 -26.06 1.70
CA LEU A 82 0.11 -24.66 1.65
C LEU A 82 0.84 -24.38 0.35
N PHE A 83 0.26 -23.53 -0.49
CA PHE A 83 0.90 -23.05 -1.71
C PHE A 83 1.64 -21.73 -1.44
N SER A 84 2.78 -21.51 -2.06
CA SER A 84 3.56 -20.29 -1.90
C SER A 84 4.15 -19.81 -3.22
N TYR A 85 3.95 -18.54 -3.56
CA TYR A 85 4.53 -17.93 -4.77
C TYR A 85 5.01 -16.50 -4.54
N GLU A 86 5.95 -16.06 -5.38
CA GLU A 86 6.47 -14.69 -5.29
C GLU A 86 5.47 -13.65 -5.82
N ALA A 87 5.32 -12.54 -5.10
CA ALA A 87 4.57 -11.39 -5.59
C ALA A 87 5.19 -10.89 -6.90
N GLY A 88 4.40 -10.93 -7.97
CA GLY A 88 4.85 -10.60 -9.31
C GLY A 88 3.81 -9.84 -10.14
N PRO A 89 4.10 -9.56 -11.42
CA PRO A 89 3.20 -8.82 -12.30
C PRO A 89 1.92 -9.57 -12.67
N CYS A 90 1.83 -10.88 -12.37
CA CYS A 90 0.69 -11.74 -12.67
C CYS A 90 -0.50 -11.57 -11.70
N GLY A 91 -0.41 -10.66 -10.72
CA GLY A 91 -1.50 -10.36 -9.79
C GLY A 91 -1.79 -11.48 -8.78
N TYR A 92 -3.03 -11.52 -8.28
CA TYR A 92 -3.47 -12.44 -7.22
C TYR A 92 -4.41 -13.55 -7.71
N GLY A 93 -4.57 -13.72 -9.03
CA GLY A 93 -5.50 -14.71 -9.60
C GLY A 93 -5.21 -16.15 -9.14
N VAL A 94 -3.94 -16.54 -9.13
CA VAL A 94 -3.49 -17.86 -8.65
C VAL A 94 -3.84 -18.06 -7.18
N TYR A 95 -3.57 -17.05 -6.33
CA TYR A 95 -3.93 -17.07 -4.92
C TYR A 95 -5.44 -17.30 -4.72
N HIS A 96 -6.28 -16.52 -5.39
CA HIS A 96 -7.74 -16.60 -5.23
C HIS A 96 -8.29 -17.96 -5.69
N GLN A 97 -7.75 -18.50 -6.77
CA GLN A 97 -8.17 -19.80 -7.30
C GLN A 97 -7.80 -20.95 -6.34
N ILE A 98 -6.61 -20.91 -5.74
CA ILE A 98 -6.18 -21.91 -4.75
C ILE A 98 -7.03 -21.82 -3.49
N GLN A 99 -7.28 -20.60 -2.98
CA GLN A 99 -8.16 -20.40 -1.81
C GLN A 99 -9.60 -20.89 -2.08
N ALA A 100 -10.15 -20.60 -3.26
CA ALA A 100 -11.47 -21.08 -3.66
C ALA A 100 -11.56 -22.62 -3.75
N SER A 101 -10.42 -23.29 -3.93
CA SER A 101 -10.31 -24.75 -3.95
C SER A 101 -10.17 -25.37 -2.56
N GLY A 102 -10.19 -24.56 -1.49
CA GLY A 102 -10.11 -25.03 -0.10
C GLY A 102 -8.70 -25.26 0.43
N HIS A 103 -7.67 -24.75 -0.25
CA HIS A 103 -6.28 -24.84 0.20
C HIS A 103 -5.70 -23.47 0.58
N ASP A 104 -4.70 -23.47 1.45
CA ASP A 104 -4.04 -22.24 1.84
C ASP A 104 -3.05 -21.79 0.77
N CYS A 105 -2.95 -20.48 0.59
CA CYS A 105 -1.99 -19.88 -0.31
C CYS A 105 -1.34 -18.68 0.35
N GLU A 106 -0.04 -18.52 0.15
CA GLU A 106 0.73 -17.38 0.60
C GLU A 106 1.43 -16.73 -0.60
N VAL A 107 1.39 -15.40 -0.63
CA VAL A 107 2.17 -14.61 -1.58
C VAL A 107 3.33 -13.99 -0.82
N VAL A 108 4.54 -14.03 -1.37
CA VAL A 108 5.76 -13.62 -0.67
C VAL A 108 6.44 -12.49 -1.41
N ALA A 109 6.90 -11.45 -0.70
CA ALA A 109 7.69 -10.40 -1.32
C ALA A 109 9.09 -10.92 -1.70
N PRO A 110 9.55 -10.77 -2.96
CA PRO A 110 10.88 -11.26 -3.38
C PRO A 110 12.04 -10.75 -2.52
N THR A 111 11.91 -9.53 -1.99
CA THR A 111 12.93 -8.89 -1.15
C THR A 111 13.01 -9.44 0.28
N LEU A 112 12.02 -10.20 0.72
CA LEU A 112 11.96 -10.82 2.05
C LEU A 112 12.35 -12.31 2.03
N ILE A 113 12.53 -12.90 0.84
CA ILE A 113 12.90 -14.31 0.72
C ILE A 113 14.38 -14.47 1.12
N PRO A 114 14.69 -15.30 2.13
CA PRO A 114 16.07 -15.58 2.52
C PRO A 114 16.87 -16.17 1.36
N ARG A 115 17.98 -15.51 0.99
CA ARG A 115 18.95 -16.00 0.00
C ARG A 115 20.33 -16.12 0.64
N ARG A 116 21.03 -17.21 0.35
CA ARG A 116 22.41 -17.39 0.82
C ARG A 116 23.33 -16.41 0.09
N ALA A 117 24.22 -15.77 0.84
CA ALA A 117 25.23 -14.88 0.25
C ALA A 117 26.10 -15.65 -0.75
N GLY A 118 26.26 -15.10 -1.96
CA GLY A 118 27.05 -15.72 -3.03
C GLY A 118 26.29 -16.71 -3.92
N ASP A 119 25.01 -17.00 -3.63
CA ASP A 119 24.19 -17.80 -4.54
C ASP A 119 23.85 -16.98 -5.80
N ARG A 120 24.46 -17.36 -6.93
CA ARG A 120 24.39 -16.64 -8.21
C ARG A 120 23.62 -17.40 -9.29
N VAL A 121 23.18 -18.62 -9.01
CA VAL A 121 22.53 -19.48 -10.01
C VAL A 121 21.03 -19.43 -9.79
N LYS A 122 20.34 -18.69 -10.65
CA LYS A 122 18.89 -18.56 -10.66
C LYS A 122 18.31 -19.42 -11.79
N THR A 123 17.42 -20.35 -11.45
CA THR A 123 16.61 -21.12 -12.42
C THR A 123 15.22 -21.34 -11.84
N ASP A 124 14.20 -21.40 -12.70
CA ASP A 124 12.80 -21.51 -12.28
C ASP A 124 12.55 -22.76 -11.41
N ARG A 125 13.18 -23.89 -11.75
CA ARG A 125 13.21 -25.10 -10.92
C ARG A 125 13.74 -24.85 -9.51
N ARG A 126 14.87 -24.13 -9.39
CA ARG A 126 15.49 -23.86 -8.09
C ARG A 126 14.65 -22.88 -7.27
N ASP A 127 14.06 -21.88 -7.92
CA ASP A 127 13.20 -20.90 -7.26
C ASP A 127 11.93 -21.59 -6.71
N ALA A 128 11.26 -22.44 -7.50
CA ALA A 128 10.12 -23.23 -7.02
C ALA A 128 10.50 -24.17 -5.86
N GLN A 129 11.60 -24.91 -5.97
CA GLN A 129 12.07 -25.79 -4.88
C GLN A 129 12.46 -25.02 -3.62
N MET A 130 13.06 -23.83 -3.78
CA MET A 130 13.41 -22.94 -2.67
C MET A 130 12.15 -22.47 -1.94
N LEU A 131 11.12 -22.02 -2.68
CA LEU A 131 9.83 -21.62 -2.10
C LEU A 131 9.19 -22.76 -1.32
N ALA A 132 9.10 -23.96 -1.90
CA ALA A 132 8.54 -25.13 -1.22
C ALA A 132 9.31 -25.45 0.08
N ARG A 133 10.64 -25.40 0.05
CA ARG A 133 11.49 -25.65 1.22
C ARG A 133 11.28 -24.61 2.33
N LEU A 134 11.31 -23.33 1.97
CA LEU A 134 11.18 -22.23 2.93
C LEU A 134 9.77 -22.12 3.50
N SER A 135 8.76 -22.45 2.69
CA SER A 135 7.37 -22.55 3.12
C SER A 135 7.24 -23.62 4.22
N ARG A 136 7.79 -24.82 3.97
CA ARG A 136 7.82 -25.91 4.96
C ARG A 136 8.56 -25.56 6.24
N SER A 137 9.62 -24.77 6.19
CA SER A 137 10.35 -24.35 7.39
C SER A 137 9.74 -23.14 8.11
N GLY A 138 8.66 -22.54 7.57
CA GLY A 138 8.06 -21.33 8.12
C GLY A 138 8.96 -20.08 8.01
N GLU A 139 9.91 -20.09 7.07
CA GLU A 139 10.86 -18.99 6.85
C GLU A 139 10.36 -17.94 5.86
N LEU A 140 9.25 -18.19 5.17
CA LEU A 140 8.60 -17.21 4.29
C LEU A 140 7.82 -16.18 5.13
N THR A 141 7.86 -14.93 4.68
CA THR A 141 7.04 -13.85 5.26
C THR A 141 5.93 -13.49 4.27
N PRO A 142 4.67 -13.91 4.52
CA PRO A 142 3.58 -13.62 3.61
C PRO A 142 3.26 -12.12 3.55
N VAL A 143 2.90 -11.65 2.36
CA VAL A 143 2.34 -10.32 2.16
C VAL A 143 0.83 -10.36 2.34
N TRP A 144 0.26 -9.23 2.72
CA TRP A 144 -1.19 -9.09 2.71
C TRP A 144 -1.72 -9.08 1.26
N VAL A 145 -2.67 -9.97 0.97
CA VAL A 145 -3.35 -10.04 -0.32
C VAL A 145 -4.69 -9.28 -0.24
N PRO A 146 -4.94 -8.32 -1.15
CA PRO A 146 -6.22 -7.63 -1.23
C PRO A 146 -7.36 -8.56 -1.68
N THR A 147 -8.58 -8.25 -1.27
CA THR A 147 -9.79 -8.87 -1.83
C THR A 147 -10.01 -8.40 -3.28
N PRO A 148 -10.80 -9.13 -4.10
CA PRO A 148 -11.14 -8.70 -5.46
C PRO A 148 -11.76 -7.30 -5.52
N GLU A 149 -12.60 -6.95 -4.54
CA GLU A 149 -13.16 -5.59 -4.42
C GLU A 149 -12.05 -4.54 -4.21
N GLN A 150 -11.08 -4.82 -3.32
CA GLN A 150 -9.97 -3.92 -3.06
C GLN A 150 -9.01 -3.81 -4.25
N GLU A 151 -8.79 -4.90 -5.00
CA GLU A 151 -8.05 -4.87 -6.27
C GLU A 151 -8.72 -3.94 -7.27
N ALA A 152 -10.04 -4.06 -7.45
CA ALA A 152 -10.78 -3.21 -8.37
C ALA A 152 -10.67 -1.71 -8.02
N ILE A 153 -10.81 -1.36 -6.74
CA ILE A 153 -10.63 0.04 -6.30
C ILE A 153 -9.17 0.48 -6.44
N ARG A 154 -8.21 -0.42 -6.19
CA ARG A 154 -6.78 -0.15 -6.39
C ARG A 154 -6.47 0.16 -7.85
N ASP A 155 -6.99 -0.61 -8.80
CA ASP A 155 -6.84 -0.35 -10.22
C ASP A 155 -7.40 1.03 -10.61
N LEU A 156 -8.58 1.39 -10.08
CA LEU A 156 -9.15 2.71 -10.29
C LEU A 156 -8.24 3.85 -9.76
N THR A 157 -7.72 3.69 -8.54
CA THR A 157 -6.81 4.70 -7.95
C THR A 157 -5.47 4.80 -8.67
N ARG A 158 -4.93 3.66 -9.16
CA ARG A 158 -3.67 3.60 -9.93
C ARG A 158 -3.84 4.17 -11.33
N ALA A 159 -4.94 3.86 -12.02
CA ALA A 159 -5.27 4.47 -13.31
C ALA A 159 -5.33 6.00 -13.20
N ARG A 160 -5.91 6.53 -12.10
CA ARG A 160 -5.90 7.98 -11.84
C ARG A 160 -4.49 8.52 -11.67
N GLU A 161 -3.61 7.81 -10.97
CA GLU A 161 -2.20 8.21 -10.83
C GLU A 161 -1.45 8.19 -12.18
N ASP A 162 -1.69 7.19 -13.01
CA ASP A 162 -1.10 7.13 -14.35
C ASP A 162 -1.54 8.31 -15.20
N MET A 163 -2.84 8.67 -15.15
CA MET A 163 -3.34 9.86 -15.84
C MET A 163 -2.75 11.16 -15.28
N LYS A 164 -2.50 11.25 -13.97
CA LYS A 164 -1.77 12.40 -13.38
C LYS A 164 -0.33 12.48 -13.89
N ALA A 165 0.34 11.35 -14.08
CA ALA A 165 1.69 11.32 -14.62
C ALA A 165 1.72 11.76 -16.10
N ILE A 166 0.73 11.35 -16.90
CA ILE A 166 0.54 11.82 -18.28
C ILE A 166 0.28 13.33 -18.29
N GLU A 167 -0.62 13.81 -17.45
CA GLU A 167 -0.93 15.23 -17.32
C GLU A 167 0.31 16.05 -16.97
N LEU A 168 1.12 15.59 -16.01
CA LEU A 168 2.38 16.23 -15.64
C LEU A 168 3.33 16.32 -16.84
N LYS A 169 3.50 15.23 -17.60
CA LYS A 169 4.35 15.20 -18.79
C LYS A 169 3.85 16.15 -19.88
N ALA A 170 2.54 16.18 -20.13
CA ALA A 170 1.93 17.11 -21.09
C ALA A 170 2.19 18.58 -20.69
N ARG A 171 1.98 18.91 -19.41
CA ARG A 171 2.26 20.23 -18.85
C ARG A 171 3.73 20.64 -18.98
N GLN A 172 4.65 19.69 -18.74
CA GLN A 172 6.10 19.92 -18.88
C GLN A 172 6.48 20.17 -20.34
N ARG A 173 5.93 19.41 -21.29
CA ARG A 173 6.17 19.60 -22.73
C ARG A 173 5.69 20.97 -23.20
N LEU A 174 4.48 21.37 -22.84
CA LEU A 174 3.96 22.71 -23.16
C LEU A 174 4.83 23.82 -22.54
N ASN A 175 5.21 23.68 -21.26
CA ASN A 175 6.09 24.65 -20.61
C ASN A 175 7.46 24.75 -21.29
N ALA A 176 8.07 23.62 -21.67
CA ALA A 176 9.36 23.60 -22.36
C ALA A 176 9.27 24.24 -23.75
N PHE A 177 8.17 23.99 -24.47
CA PHE A 177 7.87 24.63 -25.74
C PHE A 177 7.76 26.16 -25.60
N LEU A 178 6.97 26.64 -24.65
CA LEU A 178 6.82 28.08 -24.41
C LEU A 178 8.14 28.72 -23.97
N LEU A 179 8.90 28.05 -23.11
CA LEU A 179 10.17 28.53 -22.58
C LEU A 179 11.21 28.76 -23.68
N ARG A 180 11.41 27.78 -24.57
CA ARG A 180 12.41 27.90 -25.66
C ARG A 180 12.07 28.98 -26.69
N HIS A 181 10.83 29.44 -26.70
CA HIS A 181 10.34 30.52 -27.57
C HIS A 181 10.12 31.84 -26.82
N GLY A 182 10.62 31.97 -25.58
CA GLY A 182 10.54 33.21 -24.80
C GLY A 182 9.12 33.61 -24.38
N LYS A 183 8.13 32.70 -24.46
CA LYS A 183 6.74 32.98 -24.08
C LYS A 183 6.54 32.68 -22.59
N ALA A 184 6.59 33.72 -21.75
CA ALA A 184 6.41 33.58 -20.30
C ALA A 184 4.99 33.99 -19.87
N TYR A 185 4.36 33.16 -19.03
CA TYR A 185 3.08 33.51 -18.41
C TYR A 185 3.29 34.58 -17.32
N PRO A 186 2.62 35.75 -17.38
CA PRO A 186 2.84 36.82 -16.40
C PRO A 186 2.10 36.60 -15.06
N GLY A 187 1.17 35.64 -15.00
CA GLY A 187 0.39 35.37 -13.80
C GLY A 187 1.12 34.52 -12.77
N LYS A 188 0.60 34.52 -11.54
CA LYS A 188 1.21 33.81 -10.39
C LYS A 188 1.07 32.29 -10.44
N SER A 189 -0.03 31.78 -11.01
CA SER A 189 -0.39 30.36 -10.96
C SER A 189 -0.76 29.83 -12.33
N LYS A 190 -0.14 28.73 -12.76
CA LYS A 190 -0.44 28.04 -14.02
C LYS A 190 -1.59 27.04 -13.86
N TRP A 191 -2.14 26.61 -15.00
CA TRP A 191 -3.18 25.56 -15.12
C TRP A 191 -4.55 25.91 -14.52
N ILE A 192 -4.78 27.21 -14.30
CA ILE A 192 -6.07 27.79 -13.92
C ILE A 192 -6.73 28.44 -15.16
N PRO A 193 -8.02 28.80 -15.11
CA PRO A 193 -8.70 29.44 -16.25
C PRO A 193 -7.95 30.66 -16.81
N ALA A 194 -7.32 31.48 -15.95
CA ALA A 194 -6.53 32.62 -16.38
C ALA A 194 -5.26 32.24 -17.18
N HIS A 195 -4.65 31.09 -16.90
CA HIS A 195 -3.51 30.58 -17.68
C HIS A 195 -3.97 30.10 -19.06
N PHE A 196 -5.11 29.42 -19.14
CA PHE A 196 -5.68 28.98 -20.42
C PHE A 196 -6.09 30.15 -21.32
N ARG A 197 -6.73 31.20 -20.76
CA ARG A 197 -7.01 32.43 -21.50
C ARG A 197 -5.74 33.13 -22.01
N TRP A 198 -4.64 33.05 -21.26
CA TRP A 198 -3.36 33.55 -21.75
C TRP A 198 -2.78 32.66 -22.86
N LEU A 199 -2.88 31.34 -22.74
CA LEU A 199 -2.44 30.43 -23.81
C LEU A 199 -3.17 30.73 -25.13
N GLU A 200 -4.45 31.13 -25.07
CA GLU A 200 -5.24 31.57 -26.22
C GLU A 200 -4.74 32.89 -26.85
N THR A 201 -3.95 33.69 -26.15
CA THR A 201 -3.36 34.94 -26.67
C THR A 201 -1.95 34.76 -27.20
N VAL A 202 -1.30 33.62 -26.93
CA VAL A 202 0.04 33.32 -27.45
C VAL A 202 -0.03 33.14 -28.98
N ARG A 203 0.82 33.89 -29.70
CA ARG A 203 0.96 33.85 -31.15
C ARG A 203 2.39 33.54 -31.57
N PHE A 204 2.50 32.80 -32.66
CA PHE A 204 3.74 32.49 -33.38
C PHE A 204 3.63 32.99 -34.82
N ASP A 205 4.73 33.52 -35.37
CA ASP A 205 4.75 34.05 -36.74
C ASP A 205 4.67 32.93 -37.77
N THR A 206 5.19 31.74 -37.44
CA THR A 206 5.10 30.55 -38.29
C THR A 206 3.85 29.73 -37.99
N PRO A 207 2.97 29.46 -38.98
CA PRO A 207 1.76 28.66 -38.77
C PRO A 207 2.01 27.27 -38.18
N VAL A 208 3.13 26.64 -38.57
CA VAL A 208 3.50 25.30 -38.07
C VAL A 208 3.78 25.30 -36.56
N GLN A 209 4.38 26.37 -36.02
CA GLN A 209 4.60 26.52 -34.58
C GLN A 209 3.28 26.78 -33.84
N GLN A 210 2.35 27.50 -34.48
CA GLN A 210 1.01 27.73 -33.94
C GLN A 210 0.22 26.41 -33.81
N ILE A 211 0.33 25.50 -34.79
CA ILE A 211 -0.25 24.14 -34.72
C ILE A 211 0.36 23.37 -33.55
N VAL A 212 1.69 23.35 -33.41
CA VAL A 212 2.37 22.65 -32.30
C VAL A 212 1.93 23.18 -30.93
N LEU A 213 1.72 24.51 -30.79
CA LEU A 213 1.16 25.08 -29.57
C LEU A 213 -0.23 24.50 -29.27
N GLN A 214 -1.12 24.46 -30.27
CA GLN A 214 -2.47 23.93 -30.08
C GLN A 214 -2.46 22.46 -29.69
N GLU A 215 -1.64 21.63 -30.34
CA GLU A 215 -1.49 20.21 -29.98
C GLU A 215 -1.04 20.02 -28.52
N TYR A 216 -0.10 20.83 -28.03
CA TYR A 216 0.31 20.76 -26.63
C TYR A 216 -0.75 21.26 -25.65
N ILE A 217 -1.54 22.28 -26.02
CA ILE A 217 -2.66 22.76 -25.21
C ILE A 217 -3.73 21.67 -25.12
N GLU A 218 -4.11 21.07 -26.25
CA GLU A 218 -5.12 20.01 -26.29
C GLU A 218 -4.66 18.75 -25.55
N ALA A 219 -3.38 18.36 -25.66
CA ALA A 219 -2.83 17.26 -24.87
C ALA A 219 -2.94 17.50 -23.35
N VAL A 220 -2.75 18.74 -22.88
CA VAL A 220 -2.95 19.09 -21.46
C VAL A 220 -4.44 19.01 -21.09
N LYS A 221 -5.33 19.57 -21.90
CA LYS A 221 -6.78 19.58 -21.65
C LYS A 221 -7.35 18.16 -21.63
N GLU A 222 -6.96 17.30 -22.58
CA GLU A 222 -7.35 15.89 -22.63
C GLU A 222 -6.90 15.17 -21.36
N ALA A 223 -5.62 15.28 -20.98
CA ALA A 223 -5.13 14.64 -19.76
C ALA A 223 -5.86 15.14 -18.49
N GLN A 224 -6.17 16.44 -18.40
CA GLN A 224 -6.99 17.01 -17.34
C GLN A 224 -8.41 16.41 -17.31
N ARG A 225 -9.07 16.29 -18.47
CA ARG A 225 -10.39 15.65 -18.59
C ARG A 225 -10.36 14.19 -18.14
N ARG A 226 -9.32 13.42 -18.50
CA ARG A 226 -9.17 12.02 -18.11
C ARG A 226 -8.98 11.86 -16.60
N VAL A 227 -8.15 12.71 -15.98
CA VAL A 227 -7.99 12.76 -14.51
C VAL A 227 -9.32 13.07 -13.83
N ALA A 228 -10.01 14.14 -14.25
CA ALA A 228 -11.29 14.53 -13.67
C ALA A 228 -12.37 13.45 -13.85
N GLY A 229 -12.38 12.77 -14.99
CA GLY A 229 -13.25 11.64 -15.26
C GLY A 229 -13.03 10.50 -14.27
N LEU A 230 -11.77 10.11 -14.03
CA LEU A 230 -11.44 9.06 -13.06
C LEU A 230 -11.75 9.49 -11.61
N GLU A 231 -11.50 10.75 -11.26
CA GLU A 231 -11.89 11.28 -9.94
C GLU A 231 -13.41 11.19 -9.73
N LYS A 232 -14.23 11.48 -10.75
CA LYS A 232 -15.69 11.28 -10.68
C LYS A 232 -16.07 9.80 -10.53
N GLN A 233 -15.39 8.89 -11.21
CA GLN A 233 -15.62 7.45 -11.05
C GLN A 233 -15.24 6.96 -9.64
N MET A 234 -14.18 7.50 -9.06
CA MET A 234 -13.82 7.24 -7.65
C MET A 234 -14.93 7.70 -6.70
N GLU A 235 -15.51 8.88 -6.93
CA GLU A 235 -16.65 9.36 -6.14
C GLU A 235 -17.89 8.46 -6.27
N ALA A 236 -18.17 7.98 -7.48
CA ALA A 236 -19.30 7.09 -7.74
C ALA A 236 -19.11 5.68 -7.16
N ALA A 237 -17.87 5.18 -7.11
CA ALA A 237 -17.55 3.86 -6.55
C ALA A 237 -17.59 3.84 -5.01
N LEU A 238 -17.36 4.98 -4.37
CA LEU A 238 -17.22 5.05 -2.91
C LEU A 238 -18.43 4.46 -2.14
N PRO A 239 -19.71 4.79 -2.44
CA PRO A 239 -20.84 4.30 -1.64
C PRO A 239 -20.99 2.78 -1.62
N ALA A 240 -20.53 2.09 -2.67
CA ALA A 240 -20.61 0.63 -2.77
C ALA A 240 -19.40 -0.08 -2.15
N TRP A 241 -18.34 0.65 -1.79
CA TRP A 241 -17.12 0.05 -1.27
C TRP A 241 -17.27 -0.31 0.22
N SER A 242 -16.92 -1.53 0.59
CA SER A 242 -16.93 -2.01 1.99
C SER A 242 -16.16 -1.11 2.98
N LEU A 243 -15.13 -0.39 2.53
CA LEU A 243 -14.36 0.54 3.36
C LEU A 243 -14.87 1.99 3.33
N ALA A 244 -16.03 2.27 2.73
CA ALA A 244 -16.60 3.62 2.66
C ALA A 244 -16.71 4.31 4.03
N PRO A 245 -17.17 3.65 5.12
CA PRO A 245 -17.22 4.29 6.43
C PRO A 245 -15.84 4.74 6.93
N VAL A 246 -14.80 3.95 6.64
CA VAL A 246 -13.42 4.29 7.01
C VAL A 246 -12.90 5.45 6.16
N VAL A 247 -13.19 5.45 4.84
CA VAL A 247 -12.85 6.55 3.93
C VAL A 247 -13.48 7.87 4.41
N GLU A 248 -14.74 7.84 4.83
CA GLU A 248 -15.45 9.02 5.37
C GLU A 248 -14.87 9.47 6.71
N ALA A 249 -14.60 8.53 7.62
CA ALA A 249 -14.02 8.83 8.93
C ALA A 249 -12.66 9.52 8.81
N ILE A 250 -11.73 8.97 8.01
CA ILE A 250 -10.37 9.54 7.90
C ILE A 250 -10.33 10.89 7.17
N GLN A 251 -11.38 11.26 6.43
CA GLN A 251 -11.50 12.59 5.82
C GLN A 251 -11.72 13.72 6.83
N ALA A 252 -12.04 13.42 8.10
CA ALA A 252 -12.02 14.40 9.18
C ALA A 252 -10.61 15.00 9.40
N MET A 253 -9.56 14.29 8.98
CA MET A 253 -8.18 14.73 9.10
C MET A 253 -7.82 15.82 8.10
N ARG A 254 -7.11 16.86 8.58
CA ARG A 254 -6.59 17.90 7.69
C ARG A 254 -5.62 17.29 6.67
N GLY A 255 -5.76 17.70 5.41
CA GLY A 255 -4.91 17.23 4.31
C GLY A 255 -5.30 15.86 3.75
N VAL A 256 -6.28 15.17 4.34
CA VAL A 256 -6.83 13.92 3.84
C VAL A 256 -8.17 14.23 3.15
N SER A 257 -8.13 14.39 1.83
CA SER A 257 -9.35 14.46 1.01
C SER A 257 -9.80 13.07 0.60
N ARG A 258 -10.99 12.97 -0.01
CA ARG A 258 -11.52 11.71 -0.55
C ARG A 258 -10.52 10.95 -1.40
N ILE A 259 -9.89 11.59 -2.39
CA ILE A 259 -8.89 10.93 -3.25
C ILE A 259 -7.74 10.36 -2.41
N THR A 260 -7.20 11.15 -1.47
CA THR A 260 -6.15 10.69 -0.55
C THR A 260 -6.62 9.50 0.31
N ALA A 261 -7.81 9.59 0.87
CA ALA A 261 -8.39 8.55 1.72
C ALA A 261 -8.59 7.24 0.95
N MET A 262 -9.21 7.31 -0.25
CA MET A 262 -9.40 6.16 -1.12
C MET A 262 -8.09 5.55 -1.56
N THR A 263 -7.11 6.36 -1.99
CA THR A 263 -5.78 5.86 -2.37
C THR A 263 -5.08 5.12 -1.21
N VAL A 264 -5.14 5.67 0.01
CA VAL A 264 -4.54 5.02 1.18
C VAL A 264 -5.20 3.67 1.45
N LEU A 265 -6.53 3.61 1.47
CA LEU A 265 -7.28 2.39 1.80
C LEU A 265 -7.32 1.37 0.65
N ALA A 266 -7.18 1.78 -0.61
CA ALA A 266 -7.09 0.85 -1.73
C ALA A 266 -5.77 0.08 -1.73
N GLU A 267 -4.68 0.75 -1.40
CA GLU A 267 -3.35 0.15 -1.32
C GLU A 267 -3.10 -0.61 -0.03
N LEU A 268 -3.74 -0.19 1.08
CA LEU A 268 -3.53 -0.80 2.38
C LEU A 268 -4.67 -1.72 2.82
N GLY A 269 -5.88 -1.62 2.30
CA GLY A 269 -7.07 -2.28 2.86
C GLY A 269 -7.47 -1.71 4.21
N ASP A 270 -8.15 -2.52 5.03
CA ASP A 270 -8.50 -2.17 6.41
C ASP A 270 -7.24 -1.97 7.26
N ILE A 271 -6.89 -0.71 7.54
CA ILE A 271 -5.73 -0.37 8.36
C ILE A 271 -5.96 -0.64 9.85
N SER A 272 -7.17 -0.96 10.29
CA SER A 272 -7.40 -1.40 11.68
C SER A 272 -6.89 -2.84 11.94
N ARG A 273 -6.44 -3.56 10.90
CA ARG A 273 -5.78 -4.87 11.04
C ARG A 273 -4.38 -4.80 11.66
N PHE A 274 -3.75 -3.62 11.65
CA PHE A 274 -2.45 -3.46 12.30
C PHE A 274 -2.67 -3.38 13.82
N ASP A 275 -1.90 -4.13 14.61
CA ASP A 275 -2.01 -4.20 16.07
C ASP A 275 -1.68 -2.87 16.75
N SER A 276 -0.88 -2.04 16.08
CA SER A 276 -0.45 -0.75 16.60
C SER A 276 -0.19 0.26 15.48
N PRO A 277 -0.28 1.57 15.78
CA PRO A 277 0.04 2.60 14.80
C PRO A 277 1.52 2.55 14.40
N ARG A 278 2.40 2.07 15.30
CA ARG A 278 3.84 1.90 15.01
C ARG A 278 4.08 0.85 13.93
N GLN A 279 3.28 -0.22 13.92
CA GLN A 279 3.36 -1.26 12.89
C GLN A 279 2.97 -0.68 11.52
N LEU A 280 1.89 0.10 11.44
CA LEU A 280 1.50 0.79 10.21
C LEU A 280 2.60 1.77 9.74
N MET A 281 3.18 2.56 10.65
CA MET A 281 4.27 3.48 10.32
C MET A 281 5.50 2.76 9.74
N ALA A 282 5.84 1.59 10.30
CA ALA A 282 6.94 0.76 9.83
C ALA A 282 6.62 0.12 8.47
N TYR A 283 5.39 -0.37 8.29
CA TYR A 283 4.89 -0.94 7.03
C TYR A 283 4.97 0.06 5.87
N LEU A 284 4.70 1.34 6.14
CA LEU A 284 4.80 2.44 5.17
C LEU A 284 6.24 2.94 4.92
N GLY A 285 7.20 2.41 5.68
CA GLY A 285 8.59 2.82 5.62
C GLY A 285 8.83 4.27 6.04
N LEU A 286 8.01 4.78 6.96
CA LEU A 286 8.08 6.14 7.53
C LEU A 286 8.93 6.21 8.80
N VAL A 287 9.39 5.07 9.31
CA VAL A 287 10.28 4.97 10.49
C VAL A 287 11.75 5.12 10.09
N PRO A 288 12.61 5.69 10.95
CA PRO A 288 14.05 5.75 10.69
C PRO A 288 14.66 4.34 10.66
N SER A 289 15.66 4.13 9.80
CA SER A 289 16.55 2.97 9.91
C SER A 289 17.40 3.08 11.18
N GLU A 290 17.81 1.93 11.72
CA GLU A 290 18.58 1.87 12.96
C GLU A 290 19.71 0.85 12.82
N HIS A 291 20.92 1.28 13.16
CA HIS A 291 22.10 0.45 13.31
C HIS A 291 22.58 0.59 14.75
N SER A 292 22.36 -0.45 15.55
CA SER A 292 22.68 -0.46 16.98
C SER A 292 23.48 -1.70 17.32
N SER A 293 24.59 -1.54 18.05
CA SER A 293 25.41 -2.63 18.58
C SER A 293 26.06 -2.21 19.89
N GLY A 294 26.11 -3.10 20.88
CA GLY A 294 26.94 -2.98 22.10
C GLY A 294 26.92 -1.61 22.81
N GLY A 295 25.76 -0.93 22.89
CA GLY A 295 25.61 0.38 23.54
C GLY A 295 25.61 1.60 22.60
N SER A 296 25.98 1.44 21.33
CA SER A 296 25.86 2.48 20.31
C SER A 296 24.52 2.39 19.59
N ARG A 297 23.86 3.55 19.40
CA ARG A 297 22.61 3.66 18.65
C ARG A 297 22.73 4.72 17.57
N ARG A 298 22.70 4.32 16.31
CA ARG A 298 22.75 5.24 15.16
C ARG A 298 21.45 5.12 14.35
N GLN A 299 20.71 6.22 14.25
CA GLN A 299 19.53 6.31 13.41
C GLN A 299 19.85 6.98 12.07
N GLY A 300 19.36 6.40 10.97
CA GLY A 300 19.53 6.91 9.60
C GLY A 300 18.29 7.61 9.05
N GLY A 301 18.19 7.65 7.72
CA GLY A 301 16.98 8.10 7.03
C GLY A 301 15.79 7.15 7.25
N ILE A 302 14.62 7.51 6.74
CA ILE A 302 13.48 6.58 6.78
C ILE A 302 13.80 5.31 5.97
N THR A 303 13.24 4.17 6.36
CA THR A 303 13.52 2.87 5.70
C THR A 303 13.06 2.84 4.24
N LYS A 304 12.05 3.63 3.86
CA LYS A 304 11.42 3.66 2.53
C LYS A 304 10.83 2.32 2.08
N THR A 305 10.71 1.36 2.99
CA THR A 305 10.06 0.06 2.78
C THR A 305 8.57 0.22 2.44
N GLY A 306 7.99 -0.81 1.83
CA GLY A 306 6.57 -0.84 1.49
C GLY A 306 6.16 0.15 0.39
N ASN A 307 4.88 0.52 0.40
CA ASN A 307 4.25 1.23 -0.71
C ASN A 307 4.70 2.71 -0.80
N GLY A 308 5.54 3.01 -1.80
CA GLY A 308 6.04 4.37 -2.05
C GLY A 308 4.97 5.38 -2.48
N HIS A 309 3.91 4.92 -3.13
CA HIS A 309 2.79 5.76 -3.55
C HIS A 309 2.01 6.28 -2.33
N VAL A 310 1.61 5.39 -1.42
CA VAL A 310 0.92 5.78 -0.17
C VAL A 310 1.79 6.70 0.68
N ARG A 311 3.08 6.37 0.82
CA ARG A 311 4.04 7.23 1.53
C ARG A 311 4.09 8.65 0.95
N ARG A 312 4.16 8.79 -0.39
CA ARG A 312 4.13 10.10 -1.05
C ARG A 312 2.83 10.84 -0.74
N VAL A 313 1.68 10.17 -0.86
CA VAL A 313 0.36 10.77 -0.59
C VAL A 313 0.25 11.27 0.85
N LEU A 314 0.75 10.52 1.83
CA LEU A 314 0.76 10.94 3.23
C LEU A 314 1.72 12.12 3.49
N VAL A 315 2.86 12.16 2.81
CA VAL A 315 3.77 13.31 2.85
C VAL A 315 3.13 14.56 2.24
N GLU A 316 2.41 14.41 1.13
CA GLU A 316 1.63 15.50 0.52
C GLU A 316 0.53 16.01 1.46
N ALA A 317 -0.21 15.11 2.10
CA ALA A 317 -1.21 15.48 3.11
C ALA A 317 -0.57 16.21 4.31
N ALA A 318 0.61 15.76 4.75
CA ALA A 318 1.33 16.30 5.89
C ALA A 318 1.77 17.76 5.71
N TRP A 319 1.98 18.22 4.47
CA TRP A 319 2.28 19.62 4.18
C TRP A 319 1.20 20.59 4.64
N SER A 320 -0.05 20.13 4.82
CA SER A 320 -1.15 20.95 5.32
C SER A 320 -0.96 21.40 6.78
N TYR A 321 -0.16 20.67 7.57
CA TYR A 321 0.09 20.98 8.99
C TYR A 321 1.16 22.04 9.22
N ARG A 322 1.79 22.57 8.15
CA ARG A 322 2.68 23.75 8.25
C ARG A 322 1.96 25.02 8.71
N PHE A 323 0.66 25.06 8.49
CA PHE A 323 -0.20 26.18 8.84
C PHE A 323 -0.74 26.04 10.27
N PRO A 324 -1.22 27.13 10.89
CA PRO A 324 -1.86 27.08 12.20
C PRO A 324 -3.04 26.08 12.24
N ALA A 325 -3.27 25.49 13.42
CA ALA A 325 -4.42 24.62 13.67
C ALA A 325 -5.71 25.45 13.63
N ARG A 326 -6.66 25.06 12.77
CA ARG A 326 -7.93 25.76 12.52
C ARG A 326 -8.97 24.78 11.98
N LYS A 327 -10.19 24.82 12.50
CA LYS A 327 -11.35 24.16 11.90
C LYS A 327 -11.88 25.04 10.78
N THR A 328 -11.49 24.75 9.53
CA THR A 328 -12.05 25.45 8.38
C THR A 328 -13.39 24.84 8.02
N ARG A 329 -14.29 25.60 7.38
CA ARG A 329 -15.63 25.10 7.01
C ARG A 329 -15.59 23.77 6.24
N ILE A 330 -14.62 23.60 5.33
CA ILE A 330 -14.45 22.35 4.58
C ILE A 330 -14.08 21.16 5.47
N ILE A 331 -13.25 21.37 6.50
CA ILE A 331 -12.86 20.31 7.45
C ILE A 331 -14.04 19.99 8.36
N GLU A 332 -14.76 21.01 8.83
CA GLU A 332 -15.97 20.84 9.66
C GLU A 332 -17.05 20.05 8.91
N GLN A 333 -17.35 20.39 7.66
CA GLN A 333 -18.30 19.64 6.84
C GLN A 333 -17.95 18.16 6.66
N ARG A 334 -16.66 17.81 6.68
CA ARG A 334 -16.20 16.41 6.64
C ARG A 334 -16.36 15.76 8.01
N ALA A 335 -15.97 16.45 9.07
CA ALA A 335 -16.06 15.98 10.44
C ALA A 335 -17.51 15.78 10.91
N GLU A 336 -18.44 16.63 10.49
CA GLU A 336 -19.89 16.54 10.77
C GLU A 336 -20.51 15.20 10.35
N LYS A 337 -19.89 14.49 9.39
CA LYS A 337 -20.33 13.17 8.91
C LYS A 337 -19.79 12.01 9.74
N THR A 338 -19.03 12.29 10.80
CA THR A 338 -18.29 11.29 11.57
C THR A 338 -18.71 11.31 13.04
N SER A 339 -18.42 10.25 13.78
CA SER A 339 -18.75 10.16 15.21
C SER A 339 -18.03 11.24 16.05
N PRO A 340 -18.58 11.68 17.18
CA PRO A 340 -17.93 12.65 18.06
C PRO A 340 -16.51 12.24 18.49
N VAL A 341 -16.26 10.93 18.63
CA VAL A 341 -14.93 10.39 18.96
C VAL A 341 -13.95 10.64 17.82
N VAL A 342 -14.33 10.36 16.57
CA VAL A 342 -13.50 10.65 15.38
C VAL A 342 -13.22 12.15 15.26
N GLN A 343 -14.22 12.99 15.50
CA GLN A 343 -14.05 14.45 15.49
C GLN A 343 -13.06 14.93 16.55
N ALA A 344 -13.10 14.35 17.75
CA ALA A 344 -12.14 14.63 18.82
C ALA A 344 -10.72 14.20 18.45
N ILE A 345 -10.54 12.98 17.93
CA ILE A 345 -9.23 12.48 17.46
C ILE A 345 -8.67 13.39 16.38
N ALA A 346 -9.47 13.78 15.39
CA ALA A 346 -9.04 14.66 14.30
C ALA A 346 -8.61 16.04 14.80
N TRP A 347 -9.32 16.61 15.78
CA TRP A 347 -8.94 17.89 16.38
C TRP A 347 -7.65 17.81 17.20
N GLU A 348 -7.48 16.77 18.02
CA GLU A 348 -6.23 16.52 18.75
C GLU A 348 -5.06 16.33 17.80
N ALA A 349 -5.26 15.54 16.73
CA ALA A 349 -4.27 15.36 15.69
C ALA A 349 -3.86 16.69 15.06
N GLN A 350 -4.83 17.55 14.75
CA GLN A 350 -4.54 18.85 14.15
C GLN A 350 -3.67 19.72 15.06
N LYS A 351 -3.99 19.82 16.35
CA LYS A 351 -3.16 20.53 17.33
C LYS A 351 -1.75 19.94 17.41
N ARG A 352 -1.65 18.61 17.55
CA ARG A 352 -0.38 17.88 17.72
C ARG A 352 0.53 17.99 16.50
N LEU A 353 -0.01 17.74 15.31
CA LEU A 353 0.75 17.74 14.06
C LEU A 353 1.21 19.16 13.67
N CYS A 354 0.37 20.19 13.86
CA CYS A 354 0.77 21.59 13.68
C CYS A 354 1.82 22.02 14.71
N GLY A 355 1.67 21.61 15.97
CA GLY A 355 2.66 21.86 17.02
C GLY A 355 4.00 21.19 16.74
N ARG A 356 3.97 19.93 16.30
CA ARG A 356 5.16 19.16 15.91
C ARG A 356 5.88 19.78 14.73
N TYR A 357 5.15 20.20 13.69
CA TYR A 357 5.75 20.91 12.57
C TYR A 357 6.53 22.13 13.04
N ARG A 358 5.89 23.01 13.83
CA ARG A 358 6.52 24.23 14.36
C ARG A 358 7.75 23.91 15.21
N ARG A 359 7.64 22.97 16.14
CA ARG A 359 8.75 22.56 17.02
C ARG A 359 9.95 22.08 16.22
N LEU A 360 9.76 21.16 15.27
CA LEU A 360 10.86 20.61 14.47
C LEU A 360 11.44 21.64 13.49
N ALA A 361 10.61 22.51 12.93
CA ALA A 361 11.10 23.59 12.07
C ALA A 361 11.96 24.59 12.86
N ALA A 362 11.60 24.87 14.12
CA ALA A 362 12.37 25.75 15.00
C ALA A 362 13.76 25.20 15.37
N THR A 363 13.98 23.87 15.32
CA THR A 363 15.31 23.29 15.57
C THR A 363 16.21 23.29 14.34
N GLY A 364 15.87 24.05 13.29
CA GLY A 364 16.68 24.16 12.07
C GLY A 364 16.64 22.93 11.14
N LYS A 365 15.75 21.96 11.39
CA LYS A 365 15.60 20.81 10.47
C LYS A 365 15.06 21.26 9.12
N VAL A 366 15.58 20.65 8.05
CA VAL A 366 15.06 20.90 6.69
C VAL A 366 13.59 20.51 6.58
N LYS A 367 12.82 21.27 5.81
CA LYS A 367 11.35 21.13 5.72
C LYS A 367 10.92 19.71 5.37
N GLN A 368 11.67 19.02 4.51
CA GLN A 368 11.41 17.65 4.11
C GLN A 368 11.43 16.68 5.30
N GLN A 369 12.44 16.80 6.17
CA GLN A 369 12.52 15.97 7.39
C GLN A 369 11.36 16.26 8.35
N VAL A 370 11.00 17.53 8.50
CA VAL A 370 9.87 17.95 9.33
C VAL A 370 8.57 17.33 8.82
N VAL A 371 8.28 17.47 7.52
CA VAL A 371 7.04 16.96 6.92
C VAL A 371 7.00 15.44 6.93
N THR A 372 8.12 14.74 6.69
CA THR A 372 8.17 13.28 6.82
C THR A 372 7.86 12.83 8.25
N ALA A 373 8.37 13.53 9.26
CA ALA A 373 8.06 13.22 10.66
C ALA A 373 6.57 13.46 11.00
N VAL A 374 5.96 14.50 10.42
CA VAL A 374 4.52 14.78 10.53
C VAL A 374 3.70 13.70 9.80
N ALA A 375 4.11 13.27 8.60
CA ALA A 375 3.46 12.22 7.82
C ALA A 375 3.45 10.87 8.55
N ARG A 376 4.56 10.54 9.22
CA ARG A 376 4.66 9.36 10.08
C ARG A 376 3.57 9.37 11.16
N GLU A 377 3.41 10.50 11.84
CA GLU A 377 2.44 10.60 12.93
C GLU A 377 1.00 10.72 12.43
N LEU A 378 0.79 11.38 11.27
CA LEU A 378 -0.48 11.37 10.54
C LEU A 378 -0.97 9.95 10.30
N ALA A 379 -0.10 9.03 9.85
CA ALA A 379 -0.47 7.63 9.66
C ALA A 379 -1.01 6.98 10.95
N GLY A 380 -0.45 7.32 12.11
CA GLY A 380 -0.93 6.83 13.41
C GLY A 380 -2.33 7.34 13.77
N PHE A 381 -2.65 8.58 13.41
CA PHE A 381 -4.00 9.12 13.60
C PHE A 381 -5.01 8.53 12.63
N LEU A 382 -4.63 8.25 11.38
CA LEU A 382 -5.50 7.54 10.43
C LEU A 382 -5.82 6.14 10.95
N TRP A 383 -4.83 5.44 11.51
CA TRP A 383 -5.03 4.14 12.16
C TRP A 383 -6.03 4.24 13.32
N ALA A 384 -5.87 5.23 14.21
CA ALA A 384 -6.78 5.42 15.34
C ALA A 384 -8.22 5.67 14.89
N ILE A 385 -8.41 6.56 13.92
CA ILE A 385 -9.74 6.83 13.33
C ILE A 385 -10.32 5.57 12.66
N ALA A 386 -9.49 4.77 11.98
CA ALA A 386 -9.96 3.53 11.37
C ALA A 386 -10.37 2.48 12.41
N CYS A 387 -9.64 2.35 13.53
CA CYS A 387 -10.06 1.47 14.63
C CYS A 387 -11.44 1.88 15.18
N GLU A 388 -11.67 3.18 15.39
CA GLU A 388 -12.98 3.70 15.83
C GLU A 388 -14.08 3.42 14.79
N ALA A 389 -13.82 3.68 13.51
CA ALA A 389 -14.78 3.42 12.43
C ALA A 389 -15.13 1.92 12.29
N MET A 390 -14.18 1.03 12.63
CA MET A 390 -14.35 -0.42 12.56
C MET A 390 -14.78 -1.06 13.89
N GLY A 391 -15.00 -0.25 14.94
CA GLY A 391 -15.39 -0.75 16.28
C GLY A 391 -14.32 -1.60 16.97
N LYS A 392 -13.05 -1.48 16.59
CA LYS A 392 -11.95 -2.22 17.23
C LYS A 392 -11.47 -1.48 18.48
N PRO A 393 -11.42 -2.14 19.67
CA PRO A 393 -10.83 -1.55 20.85
C PRO A 393 -9.37 -1.25 20.56
N HIS A 394 -8.96 -0.01 20.80
CA HIS A 394 -7.59 0.39 20.57
C HIS A 394 -7.11 1.25 21.73
N ALA A 395 -5.99 0.86 22.31
CA ALA A 395 -5.28 1.69 23.27
C ALA A 395 -4.54 2.79 22.49
N SER A 396 -5.29 3.73 21.90
CA SER A 396 -4.67 4.89 21.26
C SER A 396 -3.96 5.71 22.33
N ARG A 397 -2.65 5.47 22.46
CA ARG A 397 -1.69 6.32 23.16
C ARG A 397 -1.25 7.51 22.30
N ALA A 398 -1.98 7.88 21.23
CA ALA A 398 -1.75 9.17 20.57
C ALA A 398 -2.03 10.36 21.53
N THR A 399 -2.71 10.05 22.63
CA THR A 399 -3.02 10.89 23.81
C THR A 399 -1.99 10.79 24.95
N ALA A 400 -0.87 10.06 24.81
CA ALA A 400 0.25 10.10 25.75
C ALA A 400 1.43 10.94 25.23
#